data_AF-A0A7R8ALG7-F1
#
_entry.id   AF-A0A7R8ALG7-F1
#
_cell.length_a   1.000
_cell.length_b   1.000
_cell.length_c   1.000
_cell.angle_alpha   90.00
_cell.angle_beta   90.00
_cell.angle_gamma   90.00
#
_symmetry.space_group_name_H-M   'P 1'
#
loop_
_entity.id
_entity.type
_entity.pdbx_description
1 polymer ?
#
loop_
_entity_poly.entity_id
_entity_poly.type
_entity_poly.pdbx_seq_one_letter_code
_entity_poly.pdbx_strand_id
1 'polypeptide(L)'
;MPSLSTFLHHLLYTTGLLTPPLPQAPQTPQQPTYAIAHRVLRPSAVTAALSHGANALEVDLTAWPSGWWADHTGTADSAGATAHELFSFIANERAHGQNIIFVWLDIKNPDYCEDEDGESECSIEALRDLVRETLEPVGVRALYGFYQTEDSRGFEVMSETLNGNEALCLSGDAGEVMMLYEEFTELDAAQRVMDYGWPQLEYEFGSCHELQYYTCSGLRHGRDARNQGQLGMVMGWTSTAGDTERVVMMLDWAGVDGIIYGFQEEDYADGEVPREALNDIKSFVEAHGEDRRMATVDDSPW
;
A
#
# COMPACT_ATOMS: atom_id res chain seq x y z
N MET A 1 -22.63 88.02 -13.74
CA MET A 1 -23.70 87.98 -14.76
C MET A 1 -23.12 88.39 -16.10
N PRO A 2 -23.51 87.79 -17.24
CA PRO A 2 -24.29 86.54 -17.43
C PRO A 2 -23.45 85.31 -17.00
N SER A 3 -23.49 84.06 -17.51
CA SER A 3 -24.29 83.37 -18.55
C SER A 3 -24.36 81.85 -18.27
N LEU A 4 -25.23 81.11 -18.97
CA LEU A 4 -25.19 79.66 -19.14
C LEU A 4 -25.36 79.26 -20.63
N SER A 5 -24.41 78.49 -21.17
CA SER A 5 -24.43 77.69 -22.41
C SER A 5 -23.00 77.22 -22.67
N THR A 6 -22.67 76.02 -23.14
CA THR A 6 -23.40 74.79 -23.53
C THR A 6 -22.38 73.64 -23.28
N PHE A 7 -22.73 72.40 -22.95
CA PHE A 7 -22.97 71.33 -23.94
C PHE A 7 -23.36 70.05 -23.19
N LEU A 8 -24.54 69.49 -23.51
CA LEU A 8 -24.78 68.04 -23.39
C LEU A 8 -23.93 67.35 -24.46
N HIS A 9 -23.20 66.27 -24.16
CA HIS A 9 -22.89 65.18 -25.11
C HIS A 9 -22.60 63.87 -24.34
N HIS A 10 -23.31 62.81 -24.74
CA HIS A 10 -23.12 61.37 -24.45
C HIS A 10 -22.81 60.85 -23.04
N LEU A 11 -23.86 60.30 -22.42
CA LEU A 11 -23.73 59.01 -21.73
C LEU A 11 -23.24 57.94 -22.73
N LEU A 12 -22.19 57.21 -22.37
CA LEU A 12 -21.97 55.81 -22.75
C LEU A 12 -21.38 55.08 -21.54
N TYR A 13 -22.25 54.49 -20.72
CA TYR A 13 -21.85 53.57 -19.66
C TYR A 13 -21.42 52.25 -20.31
N THR A 14 -20.11 52.03 -20.48
CA THR A 14 -19.57 50.69 -20.72
C THR A 14 -19.55 49.91 -19.40
N THR A 15 -20.71 49.41 -18.99
CA THR A 15 -20.79 48.37 -17.94
C THR A 15 -20.20 47.08 -18.49
N GLY A 16 -18.90 46.87 -18.26
CA GLY A 16 -18.28 45.58 -18.48
C GLY A 16 -18.94 44.55 -17.58
N LEU A 17 -19.71 43.63 -18.16
CA LEU A 17 -20.23 42.47 -17.45
C LEU A 17 -19.07 41.54 -17.14
N LEU A 18 -18.46 41.72 -15.97
CA LEU A 18 -17.64 40.70 -15.33
C LEU A 18 -18.56 39.52 -15.02
N THR A 19 -18.61 38.55 -15.94
CA THR A 19 -19.14 37.23 -15.64
C THR A 19 -18.34 36.67 -14.47
N PRO A 20 -18.97 36.31 -13.34
CA PRO A 20 -18.25 35.61 -12.28
C PRO A 20 -17.68 34.31 -12.87
N PRO A 21 -16.49 33.86 -12.44
CA PRO A 21 -15.99 32.56 -12.84
C PRO A 21 -17.05 31.50 -12.48
N LEU A 22 -17.33 30.60 -13.42
CA LEU A 22 -18.19 29.46 -13.15
C LEU A 22 -17.59 28.69 -11.95
N PRO A 23 -18.42 28.20 -11.01
CA PRO A 23 -17.93 27.27 -10.00
C PRO A 23 -17.21 26.12 -10.70
N GLN A 24 -15.97 25.85 -10.32
CA GLN A 24 -15.33 24.60 -10.71
C GLN A 24 -16.24 23.46 -10.23
N ALA A 25 -16.48 22.47 -11.09
CA ALA A 25 -17.14 21.25 -10.66
C ALA A 25 -16.35 20.68 -9.47
N PRO A 26 -17.02 20.13 -8.43
CA PRO A 26 -16.30 19.45 -7.36
C PRO A 26 -15.45 18.35 -8.01
N GLN A 27 -14.12 18.46 -7.85
CA GLN A 27 -13.23 17.41 -8.32
C GLN A 27 -13.54 16.15 -7.54
N THR A 28 -13.83 15.06 -8.25
CA THR A 28 -13.86 13.72 -7.64
C THR A 28 -12.50 13.50 -6.97
N PRO A 29 -12.44 13.05 -5.70
CA PRO A 29 -11.18 12.72 -5.08
C PRO A 29 -10.44 11.66 -5.89
N GLN A 30 -9.23 11.98 -6.36
CA GLN A 30 -8.37 11.01 -7.07
C GLN A 30 -8.04 9.84 -6.13
N GLN A 31 -8.14 8.61 -6.64
CA GLN A 31 -7.78 7.40 -5.89
C GLN A 31 -6.25 7.40 -5.63
N PRO A 32 -5.82 7.30 -4.37
CA PRO A 32 -4.41 7.15 -4.03
C PRO A 32 -3.89 5.81 -4.55
N THR A 33 -2.65 5.78 -5.02
CA THR A 33 -1.99 4.57 -5.54
C THR A 33 -0.70 4.29 -4.79
N TYR A 34 -0.58 3.09 -4.25
CA TYR A 34 0.57 2.64 -3.47
C TYR A 34 1.53 1.84 -4.35
N ALA A 35 2.77 2.32 -4.47
CA ALA A 35 3.88 1.57 -5.05
C ALA A 35 4.72 1.03 -3.89
N ILE A 36 4.57 -0.27 -3.66
CA ILE A 36 5.13 -0.99 -2.52
C ILE A 36 6.43 -1.65 -2.99
N ALA A 37 7.58 -1.28 -2.43
CA ALA A 37 8.83 -1.92 -2.77
C ALA A 37 8.86 -3.35 -2.19
N HIS A 38 9.07 -4.36 -3.04
CA HIS A 38 9.13 -5.78 -2.67
C HIS A 38 10.38 -6.12 -1.86
N ARG A 39 10.26 -6.91 -0.78
CA ARG A 39 11.36 -7.61 -0.10
C ARG A 39 12.47 -6.69 0.39
N VAL A 40 12.10 -5.70 1.19
CA VAL A 40 12.98 -4.61 1.67
C VAL A 40 13.72 -5.03 2.95
N LEU A 41 14.62 -6.01 2.85
CA LEU A 41 15.18 -6.68 4.04
C LEU A 41 16.32 -5.93 4.77
N ARG A 42 16.82 -4.80 4.26
CA ARG A 42 18.00 -4.08 4.81
C ARG A 42 17.89 -2.55 4.68
N PRO A 43 18.56 -1.75 5.54
CA PRO A 43 18.60 -0.28 5.40
C PRO A 43 19.03 0.27 4.03
N SER A 44 19.92 -0.43 3.33
CA SER A 44 20.30 -0.09 1.95
C SER A 44 19.17 -0.27 0.94
N ALA A 45 18.31 -1.29 1.16
CA ALA A 45 17.12 -1.56 0.36
C ALA A 45 16.08 -0.44 0.54
N VAL A 46 15.85 -0.01 1.79
CA VAL A 46 15.01 1.16 2.11
C VAL A 46 15.52 2.40 1.38
N THR A 47 16.83 2.68 1.49
CA THR A 47 17.46 3.83 0.82
C THR A 47 17.23 3.80 -0.70
N ALA A 48 17.39 2.64 -1.33
CA ALA A 48 17.14 2.46 -2.77
C ALA A 48 15.66 2.69 -3.11
N ALA A 49 14.73 2.03 -2.42
CA ALA A 49 13.28 2.14 -2.62
C ALA A 49 12.79 3.60 -2.55
N LEU A 50 13.20 4.33 -1.52
CA LEU A 50 12.85 5.75 -1.36
C LEU A 50 13.50 6.64 -2.43
N SER A 51 14.73 6.34 -2.85
CA SER A 51 15.39 7.08 -3.96
C SER A 51 14.73 6.84 -5.32
N HIS A 52 14.08 5.68 -5.52
CA HIS A 52 13.26 5.41 -6.71
C HIS A 52 11.89 6.11 -6.59
N GLY A 53 11.42 6.27 -5.35
CA GLY A 53 10.16 6.91 -4.98
C GLY A 53 9.01 5.91 -4.79
N ALA A 54 9.30 4.80 -4.11
CA ALA A 54 8.28 4.01 -3.40
C ALA A 54 7.56 4.89 -2.37
N ASN A 55 6.31 4.55 -2.04
CA ASN A 55 5.56 5.19 -0.94
C ASN A 55 5.07 4.22 0.14
N ALA A 56 5.30 2.92 -0.07
CA ALA A 56 5.18 1.86 0.93
C ALA A 56 6.32 0.85 0.73
N LEU A 57 6.56 0.02 1.73
CA LEU A 57 7.60 -1.01 1.74
C LEU A 57 6.97 -2.33 2.16
N GLU A 58 7.32 -3.43 1.52
CA GLU A 58 7.02 -4.77 2.00
C GLU A 58 8.30 -5.40 2.58
N VAL A 59 8.16 -6.08 3.72
CA VAL A 59 9.22 -6.68 4.50
C VAL A 59 8.76 -8.06 4.98
N ASP A 60 9.38 -9.11 4.43
CA ASP A 60 9.28 -10.45 5.00
C ASP A 60 9.83 -10.48 6.42
N LEU A 61 9.10 -11.10 7.33
CA LEU A 61 9.49 -11.28 8.72
C LEU A 61 9.47 -12.74 9.12
N THR A 62 10.65 -13.22 9.54
CA THR A 62 10.77 -14.50 10.24
C THR A 62 11.23 -14.27 11.68
N ALA A 63 10.56 -14.92 12.64
CA ALA A 63 10.96 -15.03 14.03
C ALA A 63 12.10 -16.04 14.20
N TRP A 64 13.12 -15.64 14.96
CA TRP A 64 14.28 -16.45 15.34
C TRP A 64 14.40 -16.46 16.88
N PRO A 65 15.22 -17.35 17.50
CA PRO A 65 15.43 -17.35 18.96
C PRO A 65 16.04 -16.07 19.55
N SER A 66 16.46 -15.13 18.69
CA SER A 66 17.00 -13.81 19.04
C SER A 66 16.08 -12.66 18.59
N GLY A 67 14.79 -12.93 18.43
CA GLY A 67 13.78 -11.96 17.99
C GLY A 67 13.49 -12.00 16.49
N TRP A 68 12.80 -10.96 16.01
CA TRP A 68 12.36 -10.85 14.62
C TRP A 68 13.43 -10.33 13.66
N TRP A 69 13.53 -10.96 12.49
CA TRP A 69 14.45 -10.60 11.41
C TRP A 69 13.69 -10.33 10.12
N ALA A 70 14.19 -9.37 9.35
CA ALA A 70 13.74 -9.15 7.98
C ALA A 70 14.31 -10.28 7.11
N ASP A 71 13.51 -11.30 6.82
CA ASP A 71 13.96 -12.61 6.33
C ASP A 71 12.83 -13.37 5.62
N HIS A 72 13.00 -13.61 4.32
CA HIS A 72 12.02 -14.23 3.43
C HIS A 72 11.87 -15.76 3.58
N THR A 73 12.92 -16.49 4.00
CA THR A 73 12.89 -17.97 3.99
C THR A 73 13.12 -18.63 5.34
N GLY A 74 13.38 -17.85 6.40
CA GLY A 74 13.79 -18.39 7.69
C GLY A 74 15.15 -19.09 7.64
N THR A 75 16.04 -18.63 6.75
CA THR A 75 17.38 -19.18 6.60
C THR A 75 18.42 -18.06 6.54
N ALA A 76 19.65 -18.39 6.94
CA ALA A 76 20.75 -17.43 7.00
C ALA A 76 21.13 -16.84 5.61
N ASP A 77 20.68 -17.45 4.51
CA ASP A 77 20.94 -16.97 3.15
C ASP A 77 20.00 -15.83 2.73
N SER A 78 18.79 -15.73 3.31
CA SER A 78 17.85 -14.60 3.11
C SER A 78 17.82 -13.59 4.25
N ALA A 79 18.40 -13.93 5.42
CA ALA A 79 18.42 -13.05 6.58
C ALA A 79 19.02 -11.65 6.26
N GLY A 80 18.23 -10.62 6.56
CA GLY A 80 18.54 -9.21 6.39
C GLY A 80 19.04 -8.56 7.68
N ALA A 81 18.46 -7.41 8.00
CA ALA A 81 18.62 -6.76 9.29
C ALA A 81 17.67 -7.36 10.34
N THR A 82 17.85 -7.05 11.62
CA THR A 82 16.79 -7.29 12.61
C THR A 82 15.61 -6.36 12.34
N ALA A 83 14.39 -6.76 12.73
CA ALA A 83 13.21 -5.91 12.60
C ALA A 83 13.42 -4.56 13.32
N HIS A 84 14.04 -4.58 14.50
CA HIS A 84 14.37 -3.36 15.26
C HIS A 84 15.33 -2.43 14.50
N GLU A 85 16.40 -2.95 13.90
CA GLU A 85 17.32 -2.14 13.08
C GLU A 85 16.61 -1.53 11.87
N LEU A 86 15.85 -2.35 11.14
CA LEU A 86 15.16 -1.94 9.93
C LEU A 86 14.05 -0.90 10.22
N PHE A 87 13.21 -1.13 11.23
CA PHE A 87 12.14 -0.21 11.59
C PHE A 87 12.68 1.09 12.18
N SER A 88 13.77 1.03 12.98
CA SER A 88 14.47 2.25 13.44
C SER A 88 15.00 3.08 12.26
N PHE A 89 15.50 2.42 11.20
CA PHE A 89 15.96 3.10 10.00
C PHE A 89 14.80 3.71 9.19
N ILE A 90 13.72 2.95 8.97
CA ILE A 90 12.48 3.44 8.32
C ILE A 90 11.90 4.64 9.08
N ALA A 91 11.83 4.56 10.41
CA ALA A 91 11.32 5.64 11.24
C ALA A 91 12.20 6.89 11.17
N ASN A 92 13.52 6.73 11.14
CA ASN A 92 14.45 7.82 10.91
C ASN A 92 14.23 8.48 9.54
N GLU A 93 14.12 7.69 8.46
CA GLU A 93 13.85 8.20 7.12
C GLU A 93 12.52 8.97 7.05
N ARG A 94 11.45 8.43 7.65
CA ARG A 94 10.16 9.12 7.77
C ARG A 94 10.29 10.47 8.49
N ALA A 95 11.01 10.50 9.63
CA ALA A 95 11.24 11.72 10.41
C ALA A 95 12.07 12.78 9.65
N HIS A 96 12.88 12.36 8.67
CA HIS A 96 13.60 13.25 7.75
C HIS A 96 12.77 13.68 6.52
N GLY A 97 11.47 13.35 6.49
CA GLY A 97 10.52 13.85 5.48
C GLY A 97 10.27 12.91 4.30
N GLN A 98 10.72 11.66 4.37
CA GLN A 98 10.44 10.67 3.32
C GLN A 98 8.95 10.29 3.31
N ASN A 99 8.43 10.01 2.11
CA ASN A 99 7.00 9.72 1.89
C ASN A 99 6.66 8.24 2.16
N ILE A 100 6.92 7.77 3.38
CA ILE A 100 6.63 6.39 3.81
C ILE A 100 5.26 6.37 4.49
N ILE A 101 4.29 5.69 3.89
CA ILE A 101 2.90 5.68 4.37
C ILE A 101 2.66 4.48 5.29
N PHE A 102 3.01 3.29 4.81
CA PHE A 102 2.93 2.05 5.58
C PHE A 102 4.08 1.10 5.26
N VAL A 103 4.30 0.16 6.18
CA VAL A 103 5.09 -1.05 5.94
C VAL A 103 4.15 -2.25 5.96
N TRP A 104 4.21 -3.08 4.92
CA TRP A 104 3.59 -4.40 4.89
C TRP A 104 4.59 -5.40 5.48
N LEU A 105 4.15 -6.10 6.51
CA LEU A 105 4.91 -7.07 7.26
C LEU A 105 4.41 -8.46 6.86
N ASP A 106 5.11 -9.16 5.99
CA ASP A 106 4.75 -10.51 5.53
C ASP A 106 5.30 -11.54 6.54
N ILE A 107 4.42 -12.04 7.42
CA ILE A 107 4.81 -12.80 8.61
C ILE A 107 4.88 -14.30 8.26
N LYS A 108 6.09 -14.87 8.27
CA LYS A 108 6.34 -16.25 7.81
C LYS A 108 6.09 -17.34 8.87
N ASN A 109 6.20 -17.01 10.15
CA ASN A 109 6.10 -17.98 11.26
C ASN A 109 5.59 -17.34 12.56
N PRO A 110 4.34 -16.82 12.57
CA PRO A 110 3.78 -16.04 13.69
C PRO A 110 3.84 -16.75 15.05
N ASP A 111 3.77 -18.09 15.05
CA ASP A 111 3.67 -18.92 16.26
C ASP A 111 5.02 -19.59 16.63
N TYR A 112 6.15 -19.10 16.10
CA TYR A 112 7.48 -19.70 16.34
C TYR A 112 7.88 -19.72 17.82
N CYS A 113 7.46 -18.72 18.57
CA CYS A 113 7.67 -18.63 20.01
C CYS A 113 6.34 -18.85 20.73
N GLU A 114 6.23 -20.02 21.38
CA GLU A 114 5.02 -20.56 22.02
C GLU A 114 4.67 -19.85 23.36
N ASP A 115 5.31 -18.73 23.71
CA ASP A 115 5.06 -18.03 24.96
C ASP A 115 3.75 -17.22 24.89
N GLU A 116 2.73 -17.72 25.60
CA GLU A 116 1.41 -17.07 25.75
C GLU A 116 1.51 -15.72 26.48
N ASP A 117 2.53 -15.53 27.33
CA ASP A 117 2.74 -14.29 28.11
C ASP A 117 3.45 -13.17 27.31
N GLY A 118 3.96 -13.45 26.10
CA GLY A 118 4.63 -12.48 25.23
C GLY A 118 5.97 -11.93 25.77
N GLU A 119 6.62 -12.64 26.70
CA GLU A 119 7.90 -12.23 27.30
C GLU A 119 9.10 -12.38 26.34
N SER A 120 8.95 -13.14 25.26
CA SER A 120 10.02 -13.43 24.31
C SER A 120 10.07 -12.39 23.18
N GLU A 121 11.29 -11.96 22.83
CA GLU A 121 11.55 -10.98 21.75
C GLU A 121 11.12 -11.47 20.35
N CYS A 122 10.75 -12.74 20.22
CA CYS A 122 10.26 -13.41 19.01
C CYS A 122 8.76 -13.76 19.04
N SER A 123 8.04 -13.35 20.09
CA SER A 123 6.58 -13.44 20.13
C SER A 123 5.94 -12.46 19.13
N ILE A 124 4.71 -12.74 18.71
CA ILE A 124 3.94 -11.85 17.83
C ILE A 124 3.62 -10.52 18.52
N GLU A 125 3.39 -10.54 19.84
CA GLU A 125 3.21 -9.33 20.66
C GLU A 125 4.46 -8.44 20.64
N ALA A 126 5.66 -9.02 20.75
CA ALA A 126 6.90 -8.27 20.66
C ALA A 126 7.09 -7.60 19.28
N LEU A 127 6.62 -8.23 18.19
CA LEU A 127 6.62 -7.58 16.86
C LEU A 127 5.65 -6.39 16.80
N ARG A 128 4.40 -6.60 17.22
CA ARG A 128 3.37 -5.55 17.27
C ARG A 128 3.80 -4.37 18.12
N ASP A 129 4.35 -4.64 19.30
CA ASP A 129 4.75 -3.59 20.24
C ASP A 129 5.99 -2.86 19.73
N LEU A 130 6.94 -3.55 19.08
CA LEU A 130 8.05 -2.92 18.35
C LEU A 130 7.56 -1.97 17.22
N VAL A 131 6.55 -2.36 16.44
CA VAL A 131 5.94 -1.51 15.41
C VAL A 131 5.37 -0.23 16.03
N ARG A 132 4.61 -0.37 17.13
CA ARG A 132 3.97 0.74 17.86
C ARG A 132 4.97 1.65 18.56
N GLU A 133 6.10 1.13 18.99
CA GLU A 133 7.19 1.92 19.59
C GLU A 133 8.06 2.65 18.55
N THR A 134 8.15 2.15 17.31
CA THR A 134 9.10 2.66 16.30
C THR A 134 8.46 3.36 15.10
N LEU A 135 7.50 2.73 14.43
CA LEU A 135 6.90 3.20 13.18
C LEU A 135 5.71 4.14 13.43
N GLU A 136 4.83 3.76 14.36
CA GLU A 136 3.61 4.50 14.67
C GLU A 136 3.87 5.95 15.15
N PRO A 137 4.89 6.26 16.00
CA PRO A 137 5.10 7.61 16.52
C PRO A 137 5.57 8.63 15.47
N VAL A 138 6.07 8.16 14.32
CA VAL A 138 6.44 8.99 13.17
C VAL A 138 5.37 8.97 12.06
N GLY A 139 4.24 8.31 12.31
CA GLY A 139 3.13 8.20 11.37
C GLY A 139 3.41 7.29 10.17
N VAL A 140 4.18 6.21 10.38
CA VAL A 140 4.21 5.05 9.47
C VAL A 140 3.24 4.02 10.02
N ARG A 141 2.35 3.53 9.17
CA ARG A 141 1.33 2.53 9.52
C ARG A 141 1.80 1.11 9.24
N ALA A 142 1.12 0.10 9.78
CA ALA A 142 1.49 -1.30 9.60
C ALA A 142 0.37 -2.15 9.01
N LEU A 143 0.68 -2.87 7.95
CA LEU A 143 -0.18 -3.88 7.34
C LEU A 143 0.42 -5.26 7.66
N TYR A 144 -0.23 -6.04 8.53
CA TYR A 144 0.26 -7.36 8.92
C TYR A 144 -0.30 -8.42 7.97
N GLY A 145 0.55 -8.98 7.11
CA GLY A 145 0.21 -10.02 6.16
C GLY A 145 0.33 -11.41 6.76
N PHE A 146 -0.73 -12.20 6.63
CA PHE A 146 -0.77 -13.61 7.00
C PHE A 146 -1.14 -14.40 5.75
N TYR A 147 -0.20 -15.20 5.26
CA TYR A 147 -0.38 -16.12 4.15
C TYR A 147 -0.11 -17.54 4.63
N GLN A 148 -1.07 -18.46 4.42
CA GLN A 148 -1.02 -19.85 4.89
C GLN A 148 -0.80 -19.99 6.41
N THR A 149 -1.19 -18.96 7.16
CA THR A 149 -1.00 -18.77 8.61
C THR A 149 -2.21 -18.07 9.25
N GLU A 150 -3.35 -18.10 8.57
CA GLU A 150 -4.59 -17.44 8.95
C GLU A 150 -5.31 -18.14 10.13
N ASP A 151 -4.95 -19.40 10.41
CA ASP A 151 -5.42 -20.20 11.54
C ASP A 151 -4.47 -20.20 12.76
N SER A 152 -3.44 -19.34 12.76
CA SER A 152 -2.43 -19.26 13.81
C SER A 152 -2.86 -18.44 15.03
N ARG A 153 -2.26 -18.70 16.20
CA ARG A 153 -2.43 -17.89 17.42
C ARG A 153 -2.01 -16.44 17.19
N GLY A 154 -0.95 -16.21 16.42
CA GLY A 154 -0.53 -14.87 16.04
C GLY A 154 -1.51 -14.15 15.11
N PHE A 155 -2.22 -14.84 14.22
CA PHE A 155 -3.33 -14.21 13.49
C PHE A 155 -4.42 -13.77 14.47
N GLU A 156 -4.86 -14.67 15.37
CA GLU A 156 -5.90 -14.39 16.38
C GLU A 156 -5.53 -13.16 17.22
N VAL A 157 -4.35 -13.16 17.86
CA VAL A 157 -3.82 -12.06 18.67
C VAL A 157 -3.80 -10.74 17.91
N MET A 158 -3.34 -10.74 16.66
CA MET A 158 -3.27 -9.50 15.87
C MET A 158 -4.66 -9.00 15.53
N SER A 159 -5.57 -9.90 15.10
CA SER A 159 -6.94 -9.56 14.73
C SER A 159 -7.75 -8.96 15.89
N GLU A 160 -7.53 -9.43 17.12
CA GLU A 160 -8.20 -8.91 18.32
C GLU A 160 -7.60 -7.59 18.84
N THR A 161 -6.32 -7.31 18.55
CA THR A 161 -5.58 -6.23 19.21
C THR A 161 -5.20 -5.05 18.33
N LEU A 162 -5.57 -5.03 17.03
CA LEU A 162 -5.30 -3.93 16.11
C LEU A 162 -5.78 -2.56 16.64
N ASN A 163 -5.02 -1.52 16.32
CA ASN A 163 -5.41 -0.13 16.50
C ASN A 163 -5.63 0.58 15.14
N GLY A 164 -6.06 1.86 15.17
CA GLY A 164 -6.38 2.61 13.94
C GLY A 164 -5.22 2.93 12.99
N ASN A 165 -3.97 2.64 13.36
CA ASN A 165 -2.78 2.72 12.51
C ASN A 165 -2.37 1.35 11.94
N GLU A 166 -3.18 0.32 12.14
CA GLU A 166 -2.90 -1.06 11.76
C GLU A 166 -4.04 -1.72 10.96
N ALA A 167 -3.70 -2.65 10.08
CA ALA A 167 -4.63 -3.48 9.30
C ALA A 167 -4.06 -4.90 9.09
N LEU A 168 -4.91 -5.86 8.70
CA LEU A 168 -4.48 -7.19 8.27
C LEU A 168 -4.53 -7.32 6.74
N CYS A 169 -3.61 -8.07 6.16
CA CYS A 169 -3.66 -8.53 4.76
C CYS A 169 -3.83 -10.05 4.71
N LEU A 170 -4.76 -10.51 3.88
CA LEU A 170 -4.95 -11.93 3.55
C LEU A 170 -4.87 -12.13 2.03
N SER A 171 -4.18 -13.20 1.62
CA SER A 171 -3.83 -13.45 0.22
C SER A 171 -4.70 -14.54 -0.42
N GLY A 172 -5.20 -14.32 -1.65
CA GLY A 172 -5.91 -15.36 -2.41
C GLY A 172 -6.94 -14.85 -3.41
N ASP A 173 -7.86 -15.71 -3.87
CA ASP A 173 -9.05 -15.23 -4.60
C ASP A 173 -10.00 -14.52 -3.62
N ALA A 174 -10.72 -13.50 -4.10
CA ALA A 174 -11.59 -12.69 -3.25
C ALA A 174 -12.67 -13.51 -2.51
N GLY A 175 -13.17 -14.60 -3.12
CA GLY A 175 -14.13 -15.48 -2.45
C GLY A 175 -13.54 -16.21 -1.25
N GLU A 176 -12.28 -16.60 -1.32
CA GLU A 176 -11.54 -17.27 -0.25
C GLU A 176 -11.18 -16.29 0.86
N VAL A 177 -10.60 -15.14 0.50
CA VAL A 177 -10.24 -14.07 1.45
C VAL A 177 -11.47 -13.55 2.23
N MET A 178 -12.63 -13.44 1.59
CA MET A 178 -13.88 -13.09 2.31
C MET A 178 -14.32 -14.16 3.31
N MET A 179 -14.20 -15.46 2.97
CA MET A 179 -14.52 -16.53 3.93
C MET A 179 -13.54 -16.50 5.12
N LEU A 180 -12.25 -16.32 4.90
CA LEU A 180 -11.24 -16.22 5.97
C LEU A 180 -11.54 -15.04 6.92
N TYR A 181 -11.85 -13.87 6.37
CA TYR A 181 -12.26 -12.71 7.18
C TYR A 181 -13.60 -12.88 7.90
N GLU A 182 -14.52 -13.73 7.40
CA GLU A 182 -15.79 -14.04 8.06
C GLU A 182 -15.65 -15.15 9.12
N GLU A 183 -14.68 -16.05 8.96
CA GLU A 183 -14.42 -17.18 9.87
C GLU A 183 -13.57 -16.78 11.09
N PHE A 184 -12.51 -15.99 10.88
CA PHE A 184 -11.48 -15.76 11.90
C PHE A 184 -11.51 -14.38 12.58
N THR A 185 -12.35 -13.41 12.16
CA THR A 185 -12.31 -12.07 12.78
C THR A 185 -13.58 -11.20 12.62
N GLU A 186 -13.78 -10.26 13.55
CA GLU A 186 -14.84 -9.23 13.49
C GLU A 186 -14.32 -7.84 13.04
N LEU A 187 -13.09 -7.72 12.52
CA LEU A 187 -12.47 -6.45 12.12
C LEU A 187 -13.36 -5.55 11.24
N ASP A 188 -13.26 -4.23 11.42
CA ASP A 188 -13.89 -3.25 10.54
C ASP A 188 -13.38 -3.41 9.10
N ALA A 189 -14.27 -3.24 8.11
CA ALA A 189 -13.93 -3.45 6.70
C ALA A 189 -12.71 -2.63 6.24
N ALA A 190 -12.51 -1.42 6.77
CA ALA A 190 -11.36 -0.59 6.47
C ALA A 190 -10.00 -1.27 6.80
N GLN A 191 -9.95 -2.09 7.85
CA GLN A 191 -8.75 -2.80 8.29
C GLN A 191 -8.58 -4.20 7.64
N ARG A 192 -9.48 -4.56 6.72
CA ARG A 192 -9.40 -5.78 5.91
C ARG A 192 -8.78 -5.45 4.56
N VAL A 193 -7.58 -5.95 4.29
CA VAL A 193 -6.88 -5.78 3.00
C VAL A 193 -6.77 -7.14 2.32
N MET A 194 -7.10 -7.17 1.04
CA MET A 194 -6.87 -8.35 0.22
C MET A 194 -5.61 -8.15 -0.61
N ASP A 195 -4.82 -9.20 -0.78
CA ASP A 195 -3.85 -9.27 -1.86
C ASP A 195 -4.04 -10.49 -2.75
N TYR A 196 -3.53 -10.42 -3.98
CA TYR A 196 -3.37 -11.59 -4.82
C TYR A 196 -2.26 -11.40 -5.85
N GLY A 197 -1.50 -12.46 -6.10
CA GLY A 197 -0.30 -12.35 -6.89
C GLY A 197 0.44 -13.67 -7.11
N TRP A 198 1.55 -13.56 -7.83
CA TRP A 198 2.53 -14.62 -8.04
C TRP A 198 3.94 -14.01 -8.12
N PRO A 199 5.01 -14.74 -7.75
CA PRO A 199 6.38 -14.30 -7.96
C PRO A 199 6.66 -13.99 -9.43
N GLN A 200 6.16 -14.81 -10.35
CA GLN A 200 6.11 -14.54 -11.79
C GLN A 200 4.70 -14.08 -12.16
N LEU A 201 4.50 -12.76 -12.26
CA LEU A 201 3.18 -12.15 -12.50
C LEU A 201 2.51 -12.61 -13.80
N GLU A 202 3.25 -13.15 -14.78
CA GLU A 202 2.68 -13.78 -15.96
C GLU A 202 1.95 -15.10 -15.70
N TYR A 203 2.26 -15.78 -14.60
CA TYR A 203 1.66 -17.04 -14.23
C TYR A 203 0.22 -16.81 -13.77
N GLU A 204 -0.73 -17.51 -14.39
CA GLU A 204 -2.17 -17.45 -14.07
C GLU A 204 -2.78 -16.03 -13.97
N PHE A 205 -2.21 -15.05 -14.69
CA PHE A 205 -2.66 -13.66 -14.65
C PHE A 205 -4.09 -13.44 -15.19
N GLY A 206 -4.42 -14.12 -16.30
CA GLY A 206 -5.71 -14.01 -16.99
C GLY A 206 -5.91 -12.72 -17.79
N SER A 207 -7.16 -12.46 -18.17
CA SER A 207 -7.61 -11.28 -18.93
C SER A 207 -8.46 -10.31 -18.10
N CYS A 208 -8.58 -10.55 -16.78
CA CYS A 208 -9.46 -9.85 -15.85
C CYS A 208 -10.97 -10.09 -16.08
N HIS A 209 -11.36 -10.71 -17.20
CA HIS A 209 -12.76 -10.97 -17.58
C HIS A 209 -13.27 -12.36 -17.20
N GLU A 210 -12.40 -13.21 -16.65
CA GLU A 210 -12.76 -14.53 -16.13
C GLU A 210 -13.67 -14.42 -14.90
N LEU A 211 -14.43 -15.49 -14.65
CA LEU A 211 -15.37 -15.58 -13.53
C LEU A 211 -14.69 -15.94 -12.19
N GLN A 212 -13.47 -16.48 -12.22
CA GLN A 212 -12.67 -16.92 -11.06
C GLN A 212 -11.28 -17.38 -11.54
N TYR A 213 -10.43 -17.80 -10.59
CA TYR A 213 -9.15 -18.52 -10.77
C TYR A 213 -7.92 -17.69 -11.18
N TYR A 214 -8.08 -16.67 -12.02
CA TYR A 214 -6.92 -15.91 -12.52
C TYR A 214 -6.65 -14.66 -11.69
N THR A 215 -5.38 -14.31 -11.47
CA THR A 215 -4.94 -13.19 -10.61
C THR A 215 -5.70 -11.89 -10.89
N CYS A 216 -5.75 -11.44 -12.14
CA CYS A 216 -6.44 -10.19 -12.46
C CYS A 216 -7.97 -10.27 -12.24
N SER A 217 -8.57 -11.45 -12.40
CA SER A 217 -10.00 -11.66 -12.11
C SER A 217 -10.28 -11.68 -10.60
N GLY A 218 -9.42 -12.31 -9.80
CA GLY A 218 -9.50 -12.32 -8.33
C GLY A 218 -9.34 -10.92 -7.76
N LEU A 219 -8.32 -10.18 -8.20
CA LEU A 219 -8.11 -8.76 -7.84
C LEU A 219 -9.32 -7.88 -8.21
N ARG A 220 -9.93 -8.12 -9.39
CA ARG A 220 -11.16 -7.42 -9.80
C ARG A 220 -12.33 -7.72 -8.85
N HIS A 221 -12.51 -8.98 -8.43
CA HIS A 221 -13.53 -9.34 -7.44
C HIS A 221 -13.25 -8.72 -6.07
N GLY A 222 -11.97 -8.63 -5.68
CA GLY A 222 -11.54 -7.88 -4.50
C GLY A 222 -11.98 -6.42 -4.56
N ARG A 223 -11.72 -5.75 -5.69
CA ARG A 223 -12.18 -4.35 -5.90
C ARG A 223 -13.69 -4.27 -5.81
N ASP A 224 -14.41 -5.23 -6.39
CA ASP A 224 -15.87 -5.26 -6.33
C ASP A 224 -16.37 -5.44 -4.88
N ALA A 225 -15.68 -6.21 -4.03
CA ALA A 225 -15.96 -6.34 -2.59
C ALA A 225 -15.59 -5.07 -1.78
N ARG A 226 -14.45 -4.43 -2.07
CA ARG A 226 -14.03 -3.13 -1.52
C ARG A 226 -15.08 -2.05 -1.80
N ASN A 227 -15.55 -1.97 -3.05
CA ASN A 227 -16.60 -1.05 -3.48
C ASN A 227 -17.98 -1.34 -2.84
N GLN A 228 -18.19 -2.55 -2.31
CA GLN A 228 -19.36 -2.94 -1.51
C GLN A 228 -19.18 -2.69 0.00
N GLY A 229 -18.01 -2.23 0.43
CA GLY A 229 -17.70 -1.96 1.84
C GLY A 229 -17.32 -3.20 2.65
N GLN A 230 -16.80 -4.25 2.00
CA GLN A 230 -16.33 -5.50 2.65
C GLN A 230 -14.81 -5.53 2.85
N LEU A 231 -14.07 -4.71 2.10
CA LEU A 231 -12.61 -4.52 2.18
C LEU A 231 -12.28 -3.03 2.22
N GLY A 232 -11.12 -2.69 2.78
CA GLY A 232 -10.54 -1.36 2.78
C GLY A 232 -9.68 -1.12 1.54
N MET A 233 -8.83 -2.10 1.18
CA MET A 233 -7.94 -2.03 0.02
C MET A 233 -7.72 -3.38 -0.65
N VAL A 234 -7.22 -3.34 -1.89
CA VAL A 234 -6.79 -4.50 -2.68
C VAL A 234 -5.41 -4.25 -3.28
N MET A 235 -4.48 -5.20 -3.12
CA MET A 235 -3.10 -5.11 -3.59
C MET A 235 -2.75 -6.23 -4.59
N GLY A 236 -1.93 -5.94 -5.60
CA GLY A 236 -1.41 -6.95 -6.55
C GLY A 236 0.11 -7.16 -6.42
N TRP A 237 0.62 -8.36 -6.71
CA TRP A 237 2.05 -8.66 -6.61
C TRP A 237 2.53 -9.80 -7.53
N THR A 238 3.83 -9.95 -7.86
CA THR A 238 4.90 -8.94 -7.81
C THR A 238 5.24 -8.50 -9.24
N SER A 239 5.05 -7.22 -9.57
CA SER A 239 5.40 -6.70 -10.90
C SER A 239 6.90 -6.43 -11.05
N THR A 240 7.47 -6.81 -12.18
CA THR A 240 8.88 -6.58 -12.51
C THR A 240 9.05 -5.80 -13.83
N ALA A 241 10.29 -5.57 -14.25
CA ALA A 241 10.59 -4.94 -15.52
C ALA A 241 10.00 -5.73 -16.71
N GLY A 242 9.18 -5.06 -17.51
CA GLY A 242 8.48 -5.66 -18.65
C GLY A 242 7.02 -6.05 -18.38
N ASP A 243 6.50 -5.84 -17.16
CA ASP A 243 5.10 -6.09 -16.80
C ASP A 243 4.15 -4.93 -17.14
N THR A 244 4.55 -3.93 -17.93
CA THR A 244 3.75 -2.73 -18.26
C THR A 244 2.28 -3.04 -18.58
N GLU A 245 1.99 -4.04 -19.41
CA GLU A 245 0.61 -4.45 -19.76
C GLU A 245 -0.16 -5.01 -18.55
N ARG A 246 0.51 -5.77 -17.67
CA ARG A 246 -0.10 -6.32 -16.44
C ARG A 246 -0.30 -5.25 -15.38
N VAL A 247 0.62 -4.30 -15.24
CA VAL A 247 0.46 -3.12 -14.37
C VAL A 247 -0.75 -2.28 -14.81
N VAL A 248 -0.91 -2.05 -16.12
CA VAL A 248 -2.13 -1.42 -16.69
C VAL A 248 -3.37 -2.25 -16.35
N MET A 249 -3.35 -3.57 -16.55
CA MET A 249 -4.49 -4.44 -16.25
C MET A 249 -4.86 -4.46 -14.76
N MET A 250 -3.88 -4.43 -13.85
CA MET A 250 -4.14 -4.35 -12.40
C MET A 250 -4.73 -2.99 -11.99
N LEU A 251 -4.21 -1.87 -12.50
CA LEU A 251 -4.64 -0.53 -12.09
C LEU A 251 -5.93 -0.04 -12.77
N ASP A 252 -6.21 -0.49 -14.00
CA ASP A 252 -7.40 -0.15 -14.79
C ASP A 252 -8.52 -1.19 -14.58
N TRP A 253 -8.29 -2.43 -15.01
CA TRP A 253 -9.34 -3.45 -15.15
C TRP A 253 -9.66 -4.16 -13.83
N ALA A 254 -8.65 -4.51 -13.04
CA ALA A 254 -8.85 -4.98 -11.66
C ALA A 254 -9.13 -3.81 -10.70
N GLY A 255 -8.48 -2.65 -10.89
CA GLY A 255 -8.67 -1.44 -10.08
C GLY A 255 -8.10 -1.54 -8.65
N VAL A 256 -6.93 -2.19 -8.52
CA VAL A 256 -6.20 -2.29 -7.25
C VAL A 256 -5.80 -0.92 -6.71
N ASP A 257 -5.60 -0.84 -5.40
CA ASP A 257 -5.13 0.36 -4.69
C ASP A 257 -3.59 0.46 -4.71
N GLY A 258 -2.90 -0.68 -4.78
CA GLY A 258 -1.44 -0.71 -4.84
C GLY A 258 -0.87 -1.98 -5.46
N ILE A 259 0.42 -1.90 -5.77
CA ILE A 259 1.19 -2.98 -6.39
C ILE A 259 2.53 -3.13 -5.68
N ILE A 260 2.87 -4.36 -5.30
CA ILE A 260 4.23 -4.75 -4.94
C ILE A 260 5.06 -4.86 -6.21
N TYR A 261 6.21 -4.17 -6.23
CA TYR A 261 7.09 -4.12 -7.39
C TYR A 261 8.56 -4.28 -7.00
N GLY A 262 9.36 -4.87 -7.89
CA GLY A 262 10.80 -5.00 -7.71
C GLY A 262 11.39 -6.18 -8.47
N PHE A 263 12.42 -6.79 -7.90
CA PHE A 263 12.87 -8.11 -8.32
C PHE A 263 11.88 -9.18 -7.84
N GLN A 264 11.70 -10.26 -8.59
CA GLN A 264 10.75 -11.33 -8.26
C GLN A 264 11.28 -12.28 -7.17
N GLU A 265 12.58 -12.54 -7.15
CA GLU A 265 13.22 -13.59 -6.34
C GLU A 265 14.40 -13.06 -5.48
N GLU A 266 14.69 -11.76 -5.57
CA GLU A 266 15.84 -11.10 -4.95
C GLU A 266 15.39 -9.95 -4.03
N ASP A 267 16.20 -9.64 -3.01
CA ASP A 267 15.94 -8.52 -2.10
C ASP A 267 16.03 -7.18 -2.84
N TYR A 268 15.26 -6.17 -2.40
CA TYR A 268 15.27 -4.87 -3.07
C TYR A 268 16.66 -4.21 -3.06
N ALA A 269 17.09 -3.70 -4.21
CA ALA A 269 18.35 -3.01 -4.39
C ALA A 269 18.23 -1.85 -5.39
N ASP A 270 19.26 -1.00 -5.47
CA ASP A 270 19.38 -0.04 -6.56
C ASP A 270 19.74 -0.79 -7.85
N GLY A 271 18.94 -0.59 -8.91
CA GLY A 271 19.08 -1.30 -10.17
C GLY A 271 18.01 -0.88 -11.19
N GLU A 272 18.23 -1.24 -12.46
CA GLU A 272 17.31 -0.87 -13.55
C GLU A 272 15.95 -1.57 -13.40
N VAL A 273 15.92 -2.86 -13.04
CA VAL A 273 14.68 -3.65 -12.90
C VAL A 273 13.62 -3.00 -11.97
N PRO A 274 13.91 -2.70 -10.69
CA PRO A 274 12.95 -2.02 -9.82
C PRO A 274 12.63 -0.58 -10.25
N ARG A 275 13.54 0.09 -10.99
CA ARG A 275 13.27 1.44 -11.53
C ARG A 275 12.28 1.38 -12.69
N GLU A 276 12.40 0.40 -13.58
CA GLU A 276 11.47 0.16 -14.69
C GLU A 276 10.09 -0.27 -14.19
N ALA A 277 10.03 -1.24 -13.27
CA ALA A 277 8.76 -1.69 -12.67
C ALA A 277 8.00 -0.55 -11.96
N LEU A 278 8.71 0.32 -11.22
CA LEU A 278 8.10 1.52 -10.64
C LEU A 278 7.64 2.53 -11.71
N ASN A 279 8.40 2.65 -12.81
CA ASN A 279 8.07 3.56 -13.88
C ASN A 279 6.78 3.16 -14.59
N ASP A 280 6.47 1.87 -14.72
CA ASP A 280 5.18 1.39 -15.24
C ASP A 280 4.01 1.90 -14.39
N ILE A 281 4.09 1.76 -13.06
CA ILE A 281 3.08 2.26 -12.12
C ILE A 281 2.95 3.78 -12.23
N LYS A 282 4.07 4.51 -12.18
CA LYS A 282 4.08 5.98 -12.25
C LYS A 282 3.53 6.50 -13.58
N SER A 283 3.90 5.88 -14.69
CA SER A 283 3.44 6.26 -16.04
C SER A 283 1.94 6.04 -16.19
N PHE A 284 1.41 4.93 -15.65
CA PHE A 284 -0.03 4.70 -15.62
C PHE A 284 -0.76 5.78 -14.80
N VAL A 285 -0.28 6.07 -13.60
CA VAL A 285 -0.88 7.07 -12.69
C VAL A 285 -0.81 8.48 -13.29
N GLU A 286 0.28 8.87 -13.94
CA GLU A 286 0.40 10.15 -14.64
C GLU A 286 -0.59 10.24 -15.83
N ALA A 287 -0.72 9.17 -16.61
CA ALA A 287 -1.67 9.10 -17.73
C ALA A 287 -3.15 9.15 -17.29
N HIS A 288 -3.46 8.70 -16.07
CA HIS A 288 -4.80 8.69 -15.47
C HIS A 288 -4.98 9.74 -14.37
N GLY A 289 -4.24 10.85 -14.46
CA GLY A 289 -4.23 11.93 -13.47
C GLY A 289 -5.55 12.68 -13.26
N GLU A 290 -6.63 12.35 -13.96
CA GLU A 290 -7.99 12.84 -13.64
C GLU A 290 -8.63 12.02 -12.50
N ASP A 291 -8.35 10.69 -12.45
CA ASP A 291 -8.99 9.74 -11.54
C ASP A 291 -8.03 9.14 -10.49
N ARG A 292 -6.71 9.15 -10.73
CA ARG A 292 -5.70 8.57 -9.84
C ARG A 292 -4.56 9.54 -9.53
N ARG A 293 -3.85 9.26 -8.43
CA ARG A 293 -2.57 9.91 -8.07
C ARG A 293 -1.69 8.94 -7.28
N MET A 294 -0.41 9.25 -7.15
CA MET A 294 0.43 8.56 -6.16
C MET A 294 -0.05 8.92 -4.75
N ALA A 295 -0.10 7.93 -3.87
CA ALA A 295 -0.43 8.15 -2.46
C ALA A 295 0.68 8.94 -1.75
N THR A 296 0.30 9.73 -0.75
CA THR A 296 1.17 10.54 0.09
C THR A 296 0.94 10.23 1.57
N VAL A 297 1.82 10.72 2.44
CA VAL A 297 1.68 10.59 3.91
C VAL A 297 0.45 11.27 4.52
N ASP A 298 -0.32 12.03 3.73
CA ASP A 298 -1.61 12.59 4.13
C ASP A 298 -2.79 11.62 3.86
N ASP A 299 -2.55 10.51 3.16
CA ASP A 299 -3.54 9.47 2.91
C ASP A 299 -3.68 8.51 4.10
N SER A 300 -4.94 8.19 4.43
CA SER A 300 -5.31 7.13 5.37
C SER A 300 -5.55 5.87 4.54
N PRO A 301 -4.65 4.85 4.56
CA PRO A 301 -4.91 3.57 3.89
C PRO A 301 -6.02 2.76 4.57
N TRP A 302 -6.35 3.10 5.81
CA TRP A 302 -7.49 2.63 6.62
C TRP A 302 -7.87 3.70 7.66
#